data_AF-A0A1V9GAJ1-F1
#
_entry.id   AF-A0A1V9GAJ1-F1
#
_cell.length_a   1.000
_cell.length_b   1.000
_cell.length_c   1.000
_cell.angle_alpha   90.00
_cell.angle_beta   90.00
_cell.angle_gamma   90.00
#
_symmetry.space_group_name_H-M   'P 1'
#
loop_
_entity.id
_entity.type
_entity.pdbx_description
1 polymer ?
#
loop_
_entity_poly.entity_id
_entity_poly.type
_entity_poly.pdbx_seq_one_letter_code
_entity_poly.pdbx_strand_id
1 'polypeptide(L)'
;MTKDRARIKAAQYVNWAAIAEKKSKEIYDSFQKVYGDFDWTQPILLGHYSQRSHEKVYERREAMHNKINILYAKAKRFREKAENLLNFANRNKGDAEVKRIVQRAIADTKITVGSAIIDWVYGSGIVQKVNKKTYTIKFTNGLKTTRDKSYIKI
;
A
#
# COMPACT_ATOMS: atom_id res chain seq x y z
N MET A 1 -17.27 -9.65 -14.06
CA MET A 1 -17.62 -8.41 -13.32
C MET A 1 -17.39 -7.22 -14.24
N THR A 2 -18.41 -6.40 -14.52
CA THR A 2 -18.26 -5.20 -15.37
C THR A 2 -17.67 -4.02 -14.58
N LYS A 3 -17.12 -3.02 -15.26
CA LYS A 3 -16.52 -1.83 -14.62
C LYS A 3 -17.51 -1.06 -13.75
N ASP A 4 -18.74 -0.91 -14.22
CA ASP A 4 -19.77 -0.20 -13.45
C ASP A 4 -20.22 -1.00 -12.23
N ARG A 5 -20.35 -2.33 -12.36
CA ARG A 5 -20.59 -3.21 -11.20
C ARG A 5 -19.45 -3.13 -10.19
N ALA A 6 -18.20 -3.01 -10.64
CA ALA A 6 -17.05 -2.83 -9.75
C ALA A 6 -17.10 -1.50 -9.00
N ARG A 7 -17.47 -0.39 -9.67
CA ARG A 7 -17.65 0.93 -9.04
C ARG A 7 -18.77 0.93 -7.99
N ILE A 8 -19.93 0.35 -8.32
CA ILE A 8 -21.06 0.21 -7.39
C ILE A 8 -20.64 -0.60 -6.17
N LYS A 9 -19.96 -1.73 -6.37
CA LYS A 9 -19.49 -2.57 -5.26
C LYS A 9 -18.39 -1.89 -4.44
N ALA A 10 -17.52 -1.10 -5.06
CA ALA A 10 -16.54 -0.28 -4.33
C ALA A 10 -17.24 0.73 -3.42
N ALA A 11 -18.26 1.43 -3.91
CA ALA A 11 -19.05 2.37 -3.09
C ALA A 11 -19.73 1.66 -1.90
N GLN A 12 -20.25 0.44 -2.10
CA GLN A 12 -20.79 -0.36 -0.99
C GLN A 12 -19.72 -0.68 0.07
N TYR A 13 -18.51 -1.06 -0.34
CA TYR A 13 -17.42 -1.31 0.60
C TYR A 13 -16.99 -0.04 1.35
N VAL A 14 -16.98 1.11 0.69
CA VAL A 14 -16.73 2.41 1.35
C VAL A 14 -17.79 2.68 2.42
N ASN A 15 -19.06 2.48 2.11
CA ASN A 15 -20.15 2.64 3.08
C ASN A 15 -20.00 1.67 4.26
N TRP A 16 -19.66 0.41 4.01
CA TRP A 16 -19.43 -0.57 5.09
C TRP A 16 -18.22 -0.24 5.95
N ALA A 17 -17.16 0.34 5.37
CA ALA A 17 -16.02 0.85 6.12
C ALA A 17 -16.46 2.00 7.04
N ALA A 18 -17.19 2.98 6.51
CA ALA A 18 -17.70 4.11 7.28
C ALA A 18 -18.61 3.68 8.44
N ILE A 19 -19.48 2.68 8.23
CA ILE A 19 -20.32 2.12 9.28
C ILE A 19 -19.47 1.47 10.39
N ALA A 20 -18.42 0.73 10.01
CA ALA A 20 -17.54 0.09 10.99
C ALA A 20 -16.76 1.12 11.82
N GLU A 21 -16.29 2.21 11.21
CA GLU A 21 -15.60 3.30 11.90
C GLU A 21 -16.54 4.12 12.80
N LYS A 22 -17.76 4.36 12.34
CA LYS A 22 -18.77 5.01 13.17
C LYS A 22 -19.03 4.20 14.43
N LYS A 23 -19.20 2.88 14.29
CA LYS A 23 -19.39 1.98 15.43
C LYS A 23 -18.18 1.93 16.36
N SER A 24 -16.95 1.92 15.82
CA SER A 24 -15.76 1.93 16.68
C SER A 24 -15.65 3.22 17.48
N LYS A 25 -15.99 4.36 16.85
CA LYS A 25 -16.05 5.66 17.52
C LYS A 25 -17.14 5.71 18.59
N GLU A 26 -18.35 5.22 18.29
CA GLU A 26 -19.45 5.14 19.27
C GLU A 26 -19.06 4.31 20.51
N ILE A 27 -18.39 3.17 20.31
CA ILE A 27 -17.88 2.33 21.40
C ILE A 27 -16.86 3.10 22.24
N TYR A 28 -15.88 3.74 21.60
CA TYR A 28 -14.88 4.54 22.30
C TYR A 28 -15.49 5.71 23.08
N ASP A 29 -16.38 6.47 22.44
CA ASP A 29 -17.05 7.62 23.05
C ASP A 29 -17.91 7.18 24.26
N SER A 30 -18.59 6.04 24.16
CA SER A 30 -19.35 5.47 25.28
C SER A 30 -18.46 5.06 26.45
N PHE A 31 -17.28 4.52 26.17
CA PHE A 31 -16.31 4.13 27.18
C PHE A 31 -15.69 5.37 27.85
N GLN A 32 -15.31 6.35 27.05
CA GLN A 32 -14.71 7.61 27.51
C GLN A 32 -15.68 8.40 28.39
N LYS A 33 -16.99 8.36 28.12
CA LYS A 33 -17.99 9.00 28.99
C LYS A 33 -18.07 8.39 30.38
N VAL A 34 -17.78 7.10 30.53
CA VAL A 34 -17.92 6.37 31.80
C VAL A 34 -16.59 6.33 32.57
N TYR A 35 -15.47 6.19 31.86
CA TYR A 35 -14.14 5.98 32.45
C TYR A 35 -13.12 7.05 32.02
N GLY A 36 -13.58 8.20 31.53
CA GLY A 36 -12.71 9.28 31.07
C GLY A 36 -11.82 9.84 32.19
N ASP A 37 -12.35 9.87 33.41
CA ASP A 37 -11.65 10.35 34.61
C ASP A 37 -10.89 9.23 35.35
N PHE A 38 -10.91 7.99 34.84
CA PHE A 38 -10.20 6.89 35.47
C PHE A 38 -8.69 7.07 35.32
N ASP A 39 -7.96 7.00 36.44
CA ASP A 39 -6.49 7.10 36.44
C ASP A 39 -5.86 5.78 35.98
N TRP A 40 -5.58 5.68 34.69
CA TRP A 40 -4.96 4.51 34.07
C TRP A 40 -3.50 4.29 34.46
N THR A 41 -2.86 5.27 35.12
CA THR A 41 -1.44 5.20 35.49
C THR A 41 -1.21 4.58 36.86
N GLN A 42 -2.26 4.48 37.68
CA GLN A 42 -2.16 3.89 39.01
C GLN A 42 -1.97 2.38 38.94
N PRO A 43 -0.95 1.82 39.62
CA PRO A 43 -0.79 0.38 39.69
C PRO A 43 -1.92 -0.26 40.51
N ILE A 44 -2.27 -1.50 40.16
CA ILE A 44 -3.20 -2.29 40.96
C ILE A 44 -2.47 -2.78 42.21
N LEU A 45 -2.90 -2.33 43.38
CA LEU A 45 -2.37 -2.77 44.66
C LEU A 45 -2.87 -4.19 44.98
N LEU A 46 -1.96 -5.16 44.98
CA LEU A 46 -2.26 -6.56 45.27
C LEU A 46 -2.68 -6.73 46.73
N GLY A 47 -3.77 -7.45 46.98
CA GLY A 47 -4.32 -7.70 48.32
C GLY A 47 -5.15 -6.54 48.90
N HIS A 48 -5.24 -5.40 48.21
CA HIS A 48 -6.07 -4.28 48.64
C HIS A 48 -7.55 -4.52 48.32
N TYR A 49 -8.47 -3.97 49.13
CA TYR A 49 -9.91 -4.18 48.94
C TYR A 49 -10.42 -3.72 47.56
N SER A 50 -9.73 -2.76 46.92
CA SER A 50 -10.07 -2.23 45.60
C SER A 50 -9.54 -3.06 44.42
N GLN A 51 -8.69 -4.07 44.65
CA GLN A 51 -8.04 -4.87 43.60
C GLN A 51 -9.04 -5.40 42.58
N ARG A 52 -10.08 -6.12 43.05
CA ARG A 52 -11.11 -6.71 42.20
C ARG A 52 -11.88 -5.68 41.37
N SER A 53 -12.02 -4.45 41.88
CA SER A 53 -12.71 -3.39 41.16
C SER A 53 -11.82 -2.86 40.04
N HIS A 54 -10.53 -2.63 40.32
CA HIS A 54 -9.56 -2.17 39.31
C HIS A 54 -9.40 -3.21 38.20
N GLU A 55 -9.19 -4.49 38.53
CA GLU A 55 -9.06 -5.58 37.55
C GLU A 55 -10.24 -5.61 36.57
N LYS A 56 -11.48 -5.53 37.09
CA LYS A 56 -12.69 -5.48 36.25
C LYS A 56 -12.73 -4.28 35.31
N VAL A 57 -12.21 -3.13 35.72
CA VAL A 57 -12.16 -1.94 34.86
C VAL A 57 -11.14 -2.14 33.73
N TYR A 58 -9.97 -2.71 34.03
CA TYR A 58 -8.98 -3.06 33.01
C TYR A 58 -9.48 -4.13 32.04
N GLU A 59 -10.16 -5.18 32.52
CA GLU A 59 -10.79 -6.21 31.68
C GLU A 59 -11.83 -5.60 30.73
N ARG A 60 -12.67 -4.69 31.23
CA ARG A 60 -13.67 -3.97 30.40
C ARG A 60 -12.99 -3.11 29.34
N ARG A 61 -11.91 -2.41 29.70
CA ARG A 61 -11.10 -1.63 28.76
C ARG A 61 -10.50 -2.51 27.68
N GLU A 62 -9.91 -3.65 28.05
CA GLU A 62 -9.31 -4.58 27.10
C GLU A 62 -10.34 -5.16 26.15
N ALA A 63 -11.48 -5.64 26.66
CA ALA A 63 -12.58 -6.15 25.84
C ALA A 63 -13.11 -5.10 24.86
N MET A 64 -13.17 -3.85 25.29
CA MET A 64 -13.56 -2.71 24.47
C MET A 64 -12.53 -2.43 23.35
N HIS A 65 -11.24 -2.34 23.68
CA HIS A 65 -10.18 -2.15 22.70
C HIS A 65 -10.12 -3.29 21.68
N ASN A 66 -10.31 -4.53 22.12
CA ASN A 66 -10.38 -5.68 21.23
C ASN A 66 -11.52 -5.56 20.21
N LYS A 67 -12.71 -5.12 20.65
CA LYS A 67 -13.85 -4.85 19.74
C LYS A 67 -13.52 -3.73 18.75
N ILE A 68 -12.91 -2.64 19.22
CA ILE A 68 -12.49 -1.52 18.38
C ILE A 68 -11.47 -1.98 17.32
N ASN A 69 -10.45 -2.73 17.72
CA ASN A 69 -9.41 -3.25 16.83
C ASN A 69 -10.00 -4.14 15.72
N ILE A 70 -10.97 -5.00 16.06
CA ILE A 70 -11.69 -5.82 15.08
C ILE A 70 -12.45 -4.95 14.08
N LEU A 71 -13.12 -3.89 14.54
CA LEU A 71 -13.85 -2.96 13.67
C LEU A 71 -12.90 -2.17 12.76
N TYR A 72 -11.77 -1.70 13.27
CA TYR A 72 -10.74 -1.04 12.47
C TYR A 72 -10.15 -1.97 11.41
N ALA A 73 -9.81 -3.20 11.78
CA ALA A 73 -9.31 -4.20 10.84
C ALA A 73 -10.36 -4.49 9.74
N LYS A 74 -11.64 -4.56 10.10
CA LYS A 74 -12.76 -4.73 9.16
C LYS A 74 -12.89 -3.52 8.22
N ALA A 75 -12.84 -2.30 8.75
CA ALA A 75 -12.89 -1.07 7.95
C ALA A 75 -11.72 -1.00 6.97
N LYS A 76 -10.49 -1.30 7.42
CA LYS A 76 -9.30 -1.37 6.58
C LYS A 76 -9.47 -2.37 5.43
N ARG A 77 -9.91 -3.59 5.74
CA ARG A 77 -10.18 -4.63 4.72
C ARG A 77 -11.23 -4.18 3.69
N PHE A 78 -12.26 -3.45 4.11
CA PHE A 78 -13.25 -2.92 3.17
C PHE A 78 -12.68 -1.82 2.28
N ARG A 79 -11.84 -0.92 2.81
CA ARG A 79 -11.14 0.08 2.00
C ARG A 79 -10.23 -0.55 0.96
N GLU A 80 -9.41 -1.52 1.36
CA GLU A 80 -8.53 -2.25 0.45
C GLU A 80 -9.33 -2.95 -0.66
N LYS A 81 -10.49 -3.54 -0.33
CA LYS A 81 -11.39 -4.14 -1.33
C LYS A 81 -11.99 -3.09 -2.27
N ALA A 82 -12.39 -1.94 -1.74
CA ALA A 82 -12.92 -0.84 -2.56
C ALA A 82 -11.85 -0.31 -3.53
N GLU A 83 -10.64 -0.08 -3.03
CA GLU A 83 -9.51 0.41 -3.81
C GLU A 83 -9.14 -0.57 -4.93
N ASN A 84 -9.06 -1.87 -4.62
CA ASN A 84 -8.80 -2.90 -5.62
C ASN A 84 -9.85 -2.93 -6.73
N LEU A 85 -11.13 -2.75 -6.38
CA LEU A 85 -12.21 -2.68 -7.36
C LEU A 85 -12.18 -1.40 -8.21
N LEU A 86 -11.80 -0.26 -7.62
CA LEU A 86 -11.59 0.98 -8.35
C LEU A 86 -10.40 0.88 -9.31
N ASN A 87 -9.30 0.29 -8.85
CA ASN A 87 -8.12 0.01 -9.68
C ASN A 87 -8.50 -0.88 -10.87
N PHE A 88 -9.31 -1.92 -10.65
CA PHE A 88 -9.84 -2.74 -11.73
C PHE A 88 -10.74 -1.95 -12.69
N ALA A 89 -11.67 -1.13 -12.17
CA ALA A 89 -12.59 -0.35 -12.98
C ALA A 89 -11.86 0.69 -13.85
N ASN A 90 -10.82 1.31 -13.30
CA ASN A 90 -10.04 2.35 -13.96
C ASN A 90 -9.01 1.81 -14.95
N ARG A 91 -8.57 0.54 -14.80
CA ARG A 91 -7.61 -0.07 -15.71
C ARG A 91 -8.19 -0.19 -17.12
N ASN A 92 -7.58 0.48 -18.08
CA ASN A 92 -7.91 0.38 -19.49
C ASN A 92 -6.89 -0.50 -20.23
N LYS A 93 -7.33 -1.16 -21.29
CA LYS A 93 -6.44 -1.90 -22.19
C LYS A 93 -5.55 -0.87 -22.90
N GLY A 94 -4.25 -0.91 -22.64
CA GLY A 94 -3.28 0.02 -23.22
C GLY A 94 -2.48 0.84 -22.21
N ASP A 95 -2.98 1.02 -20.98
CA ASP A 95 -2.29 1.81 -19.94
C ASP A 95 -0.88 1.31 -19.63
N ALA A 96 -0.67 -0.02 -19.71
CA ALA A 96 0.63 -0.63 -19.52
C ALA A 96 1.63 -0.24 -20.63
N GLU A 97 1.18 -0.10 -21.88
CA GLU A 97 2.06 0.32 -22.97
C GLU A 97 2.33 1.83 -22.88
N VAL A 98 1.35 2.64 -22.46
CA VAL A 98 1.56 4.07 -22.17
C VAL A 98 2.64 4.24 -21.10
N LYS A 99 2.57 3.49 -19.99
CA LYS A 99 3.60 3.50 -18.95
C LYS A 99 4.99 3.11 -19.47
N ARG A 100 5.06 2.09 -20.34
CA ARG A 100 6.32 1.69 -20.98
C ARG A 100 6.87 2.77 -21.91
N ILE A 101 6.01 3.47 -22.66
CA ILE A 101 6.43 4.59 -23.51
C ILE A 101 7.02 5.71 -22.67
N VAL A 102 6.35 6.09 -21.57
CA VAL A 102 6.87 7.12 -20.65
C VAL A 102 8.20 6.72 -20.05
N GLN A 103 8.34 5.46 -19.59
CA GLN A 103 9.61 4.95 -19.06
C GLN A 103 10.73 4.96 -20.11
N ARG A 104 10.42 4.57 -21.36
CA ARG A 104 11.38 4.63 -22.47
C ARG A 104 11.79 6.08 -22.77
N ALA A 105 10.85 7.02 -22.76
CA ALA A 105 11.16 8.43 -22.97
C ALA A 105 12.06 9.00 -21.87
N ILE A 106 11.80 8.66 -20.60
CA ILE A 106 12.68 9.05 -19.48
C ILE A 106 14.07 8.43 -19.64
N ALA A 107 14.16 7.16 -20.02
CA ALA A 107 15.45 6.51 -20.26
C ALA A 107 16.22 7.20 -21.40
N ASP A 108 15.54 7.59 -22.47
CA ASP A 108 16.14 8.30 -23.61
C ASP A 108 16.68 9.68 -23.24
N THR A 109 16.07 10.38 -22.28
CA THR A 109 16.63 11.66 -21.79
C THR A 109 17.97 11.50 -21.07
N LYS A 110 18.24 10.32 -20.51
CA LYS A 110 19.44 10.09 -19.69
C LYS A 110 20.53 9.32 -20.42
N ILE A 111 20.16 8.54 -21.44
CA ILE A 111 21.07 7.65 -22.16
C ILE A 111 21.17 8.11 -23.60
N THR A 112 22.34 8.64 -23.94
CA THR A 112 22.69 9.04 -25.31
C THR A 112 23.67 8.05 -25.93
N VAL A 113 23.85 8.12 -27.26
CA VAL A 113 24.90 7.35 -27.95
C VAL A 113 26.26 7.74 -27.39
N GLY A 114 27.06 6.74 -27.01
CA GLY A 114 28.35 6.92 -26.34
C GLY A 114 28.29 6.83 -24.80
N SER A 115 27.10 6.80 -24.20
CA SER A 115 26.98 6.63 -22.74
C SER A 115 27.48 5.26 -22.29
N ALA A 116 28.25 5.24 -21.20
CA ALA A 116 28.65 4.01 -20.52
C ALA A 116 27.51 3.51 -19.63
N ILE A 117 27.24 2.21 -19.69
CA ILE A 117 26.12 1.57 -19.02
C ILE A 117 26.58 0.28 -18.36
N ILE A 118 25.99 -0.07 -17.23
CA ILE A 118 26.22 -1.35 -16.56
C ILE A 118 24.96 -2.22 -16.73
N ASP A 119 25.12 -3.34 -17.42
CA ASP A 119 24.11 -4.40 -17.49
C ASP A 119 24.42 -5.48 -16.44
N TRP A 120 23.40 -5.93 -15.73
CA TRP A 120 23.57 -6.93 -14.67
C TRP A 120 24.01 -8.32 -15.18
N VAL A 121 23.78 -8.64 -16.46
CA VAL A 121 24.16 -9.91 -17.08
C VAL A 121 25.54 -9.82 -17.74
N TYR A 122 25.79 -8.74 -18.48
CA TYR A 122 26.96 -8.64 -19.35
C TYR A 122 28.02 -7.64 -18.88
N GLY A 123 27.79 -6.97 -17.75
CA GLY A 123 28.72 -5.99 -17.18
C GLY A 123 28.68 -4.65 -17.90
N SER A 124 29.81 -3.94 -17.89
CA SER A 124 29.93 -2.60 -18.50
C SER A 124 29.92 -2.66 -20.03
N GLY A 125 29.25 -1.70 -20.67
CA GLY A 125 29.26 -1.52 -22.11
C GLY A 125 28.95 -0.09 -22.54
N ILE A 126 29.16 0.21 -23.82
CA ILE A 126 28.91 1.52 -24.41
C ILE A 126 27.74 1.42 -25.39
N VAL A 127 26.80 2.37 -25.30
CA VAL A 127 25.68 2.45 -26.23
C VAL A 127 26.15 2.92 -27.60
N GLN A 128 25.97 2.08 -28.62
CA GLN A 128 26.30 2.41 -30.00
C GLN A 128 25.11 2.99 -30.77
N LYS A 129 23.89 2.54 -30.46
CA LYS A 129 22.68 2.99 -31.16
C LYS A 129 21.49 2.97 -30.23
N VAL A 130 20.67 4.03 -30.31
CA VAL A 130 19.38 4.13 -29.63
C VAL A 130 18.26 3.80 -30.63
N ASN A 131 17.53 2.72 -30.40
CA ASN A 131 16.34 2.37 -31.19
C ASN A 131 15.07 2.72 -30.39
N LYS A 132 13.88 2.60 -31.00
CA LYS A 132 12.61 2.96 -30.36
C LYS A 132 12.35 2.20 -29.04
N LYS A 133 12.66 0.90 -28.97
CA LYS A 133 12.41 0.04 -27.80
C LYS A 133 13.67 -0.52 -27.14
N THR A 134 14.83 -0.39 -27.78
CA THR A 134 16.05 -1.09 -27.38
C THR A 134 17.27 -0.21 -27.57
N TYR A 135 18.35 -0.54 -26.86
CA TYR A 135 19.69 -0.01 -27.09
C TYR A 135 20.56 -1.11 -27.70
N THR A 136 21.38 -0.75 -28.69
CA THR A 136 22.46 -1.61 -29.17
C THR A 136 23.71 -1.24 -28.40
N ILE A 137 24.23 -2.19 -27.61
CA ILE A 137 25.36 -1.99 -26.70
C ILE A 137 26.52 -2.86 -27.17
N LYS A 138 27.72 -2.29 -27.14
CA LYS A 138 28.97 -3.03 -27.26
C LYS A 138 29.57 -3.17 -25.87
N PHE A 139 29.59 -4.39 -25.36
CA PHE A 139 30.14 -4.71 -24.04
C PHE A 139 31.66 -4.83 -24.09
N THR A 140 32.32 -4.65 -22.94
CA THR A 140 33.79 -4.72 -22.82
C THR A 140 34.33 -6.10 -23.20
N ASN A 141 33.55 -7.17 -23.02
CA ASN A 141 33.88 -8.52 -23.46
C ASN A 141 33.81 -8.73 -24.99
N GLY A 142 33.55 -7.67 -25.76
CA GLY A 142 33.45 -7.71 -27.23
C GLY A 142 32.06 -8.08 -27.77
N LEU A 143 31.12 -8.49 -26.91
CA LEU A 143 29.76 -8.84 -27.33
C LEU A 143 28.99 -7.60 -27.77
N LYS A 144 28.39 -7.67 -28.96
CA LYS A 144 27.43 -6.68 -29.44
C LYS A 144 26.04 -7.28 -29.39
N THR A 145 25.17 -6.73 -28.54
CA THR A 145 23.79 -7.21 -28.42
C THR A 145 22.80 -6.06 -28.25
N THR A 146 21.53 -6.38 -28.45
CA THR A 146 20.42 -5.44 -28.34
C THR A 146 19.68 -5.73 -27.04
N ARG A 147 19.52 -4.72 -26.18
CA ARG A 147 18.87 -4.84 -24.87
C ARG A 147 17.65 -3.92 -24.80
N ASP A 148 16.58 -4.39 -24.18
CA ASP A 148 15.41 -3.53 -23.91
C ASP A 148 15.80 -2.40 -22.97
N LYS A 149 15.28 -1.20 -23.21
CA LYS A 149 15.53 -0.03 -22.38
C LYS A 149 15.13 -0.25 -20.92
N SER A 150 14.23 -1.19 -20.64
CA SER A 150 13.80 -1.51 -19.26
C SER A 150 14.85 -2.24 -18.42
N TYR A 151 15.83 -2.91 -19.03
CA TYR A 151 16.82 -3.72 -18.31
C TYR A 151 18.10 -2.98 -17.96
N ILE A 152 18.18 -1.73 -18.37
CA ILE A 152 19.37 -0.91 -18.26
C ILE A 152 19.17 0.08 -17.13
N LYS A 153 20.05 -0.02 -16.13
CA LYS A 153 20.13 0.93 -15.03
C LYS A 153 21.36 1.81 -15.26
N ILE A 154 21.19 3.08 -14.91
CA ILE A 154 22.29 4.04 -14.81
C ILE A 154 22.92 3.84 -13.44
#